data_AF-A0A8T6X736-F1
#
_entry.id   AF-A0A8T6X736-F1
#
_cell.length_a   1.000
_cell.length_b   1.000
_cell.length_c   1.000
_cell.angle_alpha   90.00
_cell.angle_beta   90.00
_cell.angle_gamma   90.00
#
_symmetry.space_group_name_H-M   'P 1'
#
loop_
_entity.id
_entity.type
_entity.pdbx_description
1 polymer ?
#
loop_
_entity_poly.entity_id
_entity_poly.type
_entity_poly.pdbx_seq_one_letter_code
_entity_poly.pdbx_strand_id
1 'polypeptide(L)'
;MSFTPTDGDGFYEFKAWARDAANNTELPSVLPEAIAGLDTTNPTGSIVINGGDEFTINSNVTLDLTYVDQTSGVAMVRFGEDTIGGDEPWE
;
A
#
# COMPACT_ATOMS: atom_id res chain seq x y z
N MET A 1 -21.50 -7.57 9.01
CA MET A 1 -21.74 -6.21 8.47
C MET A 1 -20.51 -5.85 7.65
N SER A 2 -20.68 -5.34 6.42
CA SER A 2 -19.57 -4.92 5.55
C SER A 2 -19.78 -3.47 5.13
N PHE A 3 -18.69 -2.73 5.02
CA PHE A 3 -18.67 -1.36 4.49
C PHE A 3 -17.98 -1.38 3.13
N THR A 4 -18.56 -0.68 2.16
CA THR A 4 -17.95 -0.47 0.84
C THR A 4 -17.77 1.03 0.65
N PRO A 5 -16.53 1.54 0.61
CA PRO A 5 -16.27 2.95 0.40
C PRO A 5 -16.78 3.42 -0.98
N THR A 6 -17.54 4.51 -1.02
CA THR A 6 -18.02 5.10 -2.30
C THR A 6 -17.21 6.31 -2.75
N ASP A 7 -16.49 6.94 -1.81
CA ASP A 7 -15.81 8.22 -2.04
C ASP A 7 -14.34 8.03 -2.49
N GLY A 8 -13.91 6.77 -2.67
CA GLY A 8 -12.56 6.42 -3.12
C GLY A 8 -11.54 6.43 -1.98
N ASP A 9 -10.28 6.74 -2.32
CA ASP A 9 -9.18 6.76 -1.36
C ASP A 9 -9.34 7.87 -0.32
N GLY A 10 -8.86 7.62 0.90
CA GLY A 10 -8.95 8.56 2.01
C GLY A 10 -9.20 7.88 3.36
N PHE A 11 -9.44 8.69 4.39
CA PHE A 11 -9.75 8.21 5.74
C PHE A 11 -11.26 8.17 5.98
N TYR A 12 -11.73 7.07 6.54
CA TYR A 12 -13.12 6.84 6.91
C TYR A 12 -13.26 6.75 8.42
N GLU A 13 -14.24 7.48 8.96
CA GLU A 13 -14.61 7.45 10.37
C GLU A 13 -15.77 6.49 10.62
N PHE A 14 -15.60 5.60 11.60
CA PHE A 14 -16.64 4.67 12.03
C PHE A 14 -17.20 5.11 13.37
N LYS A 15 -18.52 5.33 13.40
CA LYS A 15 -19.28 5.77 14.57
C LYS A 15 -20.35 4.75 14.94
N ALA A 16 -20.43 4.38 16.21
CA ALA A 16 -21.44 3.46 16.74
C ALA A 16 -22.22 4.07 17.90
N TRP A 17 -23.50 3.71 18.03
CA TRP A 17 -24.29 3.97 19.22
C TRP A 17 -25.25 2.80 19.50
N ALA A 18 -25.18 2.28 20.72
CA ALA A 18 -25.98 1.19 21.23
C ALA A 18 -27.37 1.67 21.69
N ARG A 19 -28.35 0.81 21.50
CA ARG A 19 -29.68 0.91 22.11
C ARG A 19 -30.04 -0.45 22.71
N ASP A 20 -30.49 -0.47 23.96
CA ASP A 20 -30.92 -1.70 24.63
C ASP A 20 -32.40 -2.05 24.33
N ALA A 21 -32.84 -3.23 24.80
CA ALA A 21 -34.22 -3.69 24.62
C ALA A 21 -35.26 -2.85 25.39
N ALA A 22 -34.82 -2.09 26.40
CA ALA A 22 -35.64 -1.13 27.14
C ALA A 22 -35.66 0.26 26.48
N ASN A 23 -35.06 0.40 25.28
CA ASN A 23 -35.00 1.60 24.46
C ASN A 23 -34.09 2.71 25.03
N ASN A 24 -33.20 2.39 25.96
CA ASN A 24 -32.14 3.30 26.39
C ASN A 24 -31.08 3.36 25.28
N THR A 25 -30.71 4.57 24.85
CA THR A 25 -29.68 4.78 23.81
C THR A 25 -28.47 5.44 24.45
N GLU A 26 -27.26 5.00 24.09
CA GLU A 26 -26.06 5.70 24.50
C GLU A 26 -25.95 7.09 23.86
N LEU A 27 -25.25 8.01 24.53
CA LEU A 27 -25.03 9.34 23.98
C LEU A 27 -24.06 9.24 22.80
N PRO A 28 -24.35 9.86 21.64
CA PRO A 28 -23.43 9.84 20.50
C PRO A 28 -22.07 10.42 20.89
N SER A 29 -21.01 9.67 20.64
CA SER A 29 -19.64 10.17 20.77
C SER A 29 -19.34 11.18 19.64
N VAL A 30 -18.62 12.24 19.99
CA VAL A 30 -18.11 13.21 19.00
C VAL A 30 -16.95 12.58 18.21
N LEU A 31 -16.14 11.75 18.86
CA LEU A 31 -15.00 11.06 18.27
C LEU A 31 -15.41 9.71 17.68
N PRO A 32 -14.81 9.30 16.56
CA PRO A 32 -15.04 7.97 16.01
C PRO A 32 -14.41 6.88 16.89
N GLU A 33 -15.01 5.69 16.92
CA GLU A 33 -14.42 4.53 17.59
C GLU A 33 -13.27 3.92 16.78
N ALA A 34 -13.29 4.09 15.45
CA ALA A 34 -12.22 3.68 14.57
C ALA A 34 -12.08 4.62 13.37
N ILE A 35 -10.85 4.73 12.87
CA ILE A 35 -10.51 5.40 11.62
C ILE A 35 -9.75 4.41 10.76
N ALA A 36 -10.11 4.28 9.48
CA ALA A 36 -9.39 3.44 8.53
C ALA A 36 -9.07 4.21 7.26
N GLY A 37 -7.86 4.03 6.74
CA GLY A 37 -7.45 4.55 5.44
C GLY A 37 -7.75 3.54 4.33
N LEU A 38 -8.27 4.02 3.21
CA LEU A 38 -8.26 3.32 1.93
C LEU A 38 -7.24 4.01 1.02
N ASP A 39 -6.36 3.20 0.45
CA ASP A 39 -5.45 3.61 -0.61
C ASP A 39 -5.46 2.51 -1.68
N THR A 40 -5.81 2.90 -2.89
CA THR A 40 -5.85 2.02 -4.06
C THR A 40 -4.86 2.45 -5.13
N THR A 41 -4.08 3.50 -4.86
CA THR A 41 -3.04 3.98 -5.75
C THR A 41 -1.86 3.00 -5.72
N ASN A 42 -1.41 2.55 -6.89
CA ASN A 42 -0.27 1.64 -6.94
C ASN A 42 1.04 2.37 -6.62
N PRO A 43 1.98 1.73 -5.90
CA PRO A 43 3.35 2.22 -5.82
C PRO A 43 3.99 2.21 -7.20
N THR A 44 4.89 3.14 -7.44
CA THR A 44 5.73 3.20 -8.64
C THR A 44 7.19 3.04 -8.26
N GLY A 45 8.02 2.61 -9.21
CA GLY A 45 9.44 2.46 -9.01
C GLY A 45 10.20 2.28 -10.31
N SER A 46 11.52 2.32 -10.22
CA SER A 46 12.41 2.14 -11.37
C SER A 46 13.73 1.51 -10.99
N ILE A 47 14.39 0.94 -11.99
CA ILE A 47 15.77 0.48 -11.93
C ILE A 47 16.49 1.13 -13.10
N VAL A 48 17.63 1.78 -12.83
CA VAL A 48 18.49 2.38 -13.85
C VAL A 48 19.87 1.76 -13.75
N ILE A 49 20.39 1.27 -14.88
CA ILE A 49 21.70 0.64 -14.97
C ILE A 49 22.73 1.71 -15.35
N ASN A 50 23.83 1.81 -14.61
CA ASN A 50 24.98 2.69 -14.89
C ASN A 50 24.60 4.13 -15.31
N GLY A 51 23.58 4.71 -14.67
CA GLY A 51 23.12 6.06 -14.99
C GLY A 51 22.31 6.22 -16.29
N GLY A 52 21.85 5.13 -16.92
CA GLY A 52 20.92 5.18 -18.07
C GLY A 52 21.14 4.13 -19.15
N ASP A 53 22.09 3.21 -18.97
CA ASP A 53 22.35 2.12 -19.90
C ASP A 53 21.15 1.17 -19.99
N GLU A 54 20.84 0.68 -21.19
CA GLU A 54 19.84 -0.37 -21.40
C GLU A 54 20.38 -1.76 -21.01
N PHE A 55 21.67 -1.99 -21.25
CA PHE A 55 22.41 -3.18 -20.84
C PHE A 55 23.90 -2.86 -20.74
N THR A 56 24.65 -3.69 -20.02
CA THR A 56 26.11 -3.61 -19.96
C THR A 56 26.75 -4.99 -20.03
N ILE A 57 27.93 -5.06 -20.63
CA ILE A 57 28.78 -6.27 -20.62
C ILE A 57 29.83 -6.23 -19.50
N ASN A 58 29.89 -5.10 -18.77
CA ASN A 58 30.79 -4.96 -17.63
C ASN A 58 30.24 -5.73 -16.44
N SER A 59 31.12 -6.45 -15.74
CA SER A 59 30.75 -7.16 -14.52
C SER A 59 30.55 -6.24 -13.32
N ASN A 60 31.07 -5.01 -13.36
CA ASN A 60 30.80 -3.99 -12.36
C ASN A 60 29.62 -3.13 -12.84
N VAL A 61 28.49 -3.25 -12.14
CA VAL A 61 27.22 -2.62 -12.49
C VAL A 61 26.78 -1.75 -11.31
N THR A 62 26.40 -0.50 -11.59
CA THR A 62 25.70 0.35 -10.62
C THR A 62 24.21 0.33 -10.94
N LEU A 63 23.37 0.08 -9.93
CA LEU A 63 21.91 0.14 -10.06
C LEU A 63 21.37 1.26 -9.18
N ASP A 64 20.69 2.22 -9.82
CA ASP A 64 19.94 3.26 -9.14
C ASP A 64 18.46 2.85 -9.07
N LEU A 65 17.95 2.74 -7.84
CA LEU A 65 16.62 2.21 -7.54
C LEU A 65 15.73 3.32 -7.01
N THR A 66 14.51 3.43 -7.54
CA THR A 66 13.49 4.32 -6.99
C THR A 66 12.24 3.54 -6.63
N TYR A 67 11.55 3.98 -5.58
CA TYR A 67 10.24 3.47 -5.18
C TYR A 67 9.49 4.60 -4.48
N VAL A 68 8.25 4.81 -4.85
CA VAL A 68 7.41 5.85 -4.29
C VAL A 68 5.95 5.45 -4.32
N ASP A 69 5.30 5.75 -3.21
CA ASP A 69 3.86 5.75 -3.03
C ASP A 69 3.57 6.95 -2.13
N GLN A 70 2.77 7.90 -2.62
CA GLN A 70 2.57 9.19 -1.95
C GLN A 70 1.49 9.12 -0.87
N THR A 71 0.74 8.03 -0.81
CA THR A 71 -0.48 7.88 -0.03
C THR A 71 -0.23 6.99 1.18
N SER A 72 -0.07 5.69 1.01
CA SER A 72 0.20 4.73 2.10
C SER A 72 1.68 4.37 2.23
N GLY A 73 2.51 4.76 1.25
CA GLY A 73 3.92 4.43 1.24
C GLY A 73 4.18 3.02 0.72
N VAL A 74 5.46 2.70 0.54
CA VAL A 74 5.87 1.42 -0.04
C VAL A 74 6.15 0.41 1.08
N ALA A 75 5.37 -0.67 1.12
CA ALA A 75 5.54 -1.71 2.14
C ALA A 75 6.78 -2.59 1.90
N MET A 76 7.06 -2.91 0.64
CA MET A 76 8.18 -3.77 0.25
C MET A 76 8.59 -3.50 -1.20
N VAL A 77 9.88 -3.66 -1.48
CA VAL A 77 10.42 -3.74 -2.84
C VAL A 77 11.17 -5.06 -2.98
N ARG A 78 11.00 -5.74 -4.11
CA ARG A 78 11.67 -7.01 -4.41
C ARG A 78 12.46 -6.89 -5.70
N PHE A 79 13.65 -7.47 -5.70
CA PHE A 79 14.55 -7.57 -6.84
C PHE A 79 14.88 -9.04 -7.08
N GLY A 80 15.16 -9.40 -8.32
CA GLY A 80 15.58 -10.76 -8.67
C GLY A 80 16.32 -10.73 -9.99
N GLU A 81 17.28 -11.62 -10.14
CA GLU A 81 17.88 -11.95 -11.42
C GLU A 81 17.03 -13.06 -12.05
N ASP A 82 16.62 -12.89 -13.31
CA ASP A 82 15.91 -13.95 -14.02
C ASP A 82 16.95 -14.84 -14.71
N THR A 83 17.24 -16.00 -14.12
CA THR A 83 17.98 -17.06 -14.81
C THR A 83 17.03 -17.73 -15.81
N ILE A 84 17.50 -17.99 -17.04
CA ILE A 84 16.72 -18.67 -18.11
C ILE A 84 16.06 -19.94 -17.54
N GLY A 85 14.78 -19.87 -17.21
CA GLY A 85 14.05 -20.97 -16.55
C GLY A 85 12.90 -20.54 -15.63
N GLY A 86 12.88 -19.30 -15.11
CA GLY A 86 11.68 -18.68 -14.51
C GLY A 86 11.15 -19.29 -13.20
N ASP A 87 11.91 -20.14 -12.50
CA ASP A 87 11.52 -20.79 -11.25
C ASP A 87 12.52 -20.52 -10.10
N GLU A 88 12.90 -19.26 -9.89
CA GLU A 88 13.77 -18.89 -8.75
C GLU A 88 12.94 -18.68 -7.46
N PRO A 89 13.30 -19.31 -6.33
CA PRO A 89 12.61 -19.13 -5.05
C PRO A 89 12.72 -17.69 -4.53
N TRP A 90 11.70 -17.30 -3.74
CA TRP A 90 11.61 -15.98 -3.10
C TRP A 90 12.79 -15.70 -2.16
N GLU A 91 13.60 -14.69 -2.49
CA GLU A 91 14.40 -13.92 -1.54
C GLU A 91 13.83 -12.50 -1.41
#